data_AF-A0A378IJ25-F1
#
_entry.id   AF-A0A378IJ25-F1
#
_cell.length_a   1.000
_cell.length_b   1.000
_cell.length_c   1.000
_cell.angle_alpha   90.00
_cell.angle_beta   90.00
_cell.angle_gamma   90.00
#
_symmetry.space_group_name_H-M   'P 1'
#
loop_
_entity.id
_entity.type
_entity.pdbx_description
1 polymer ?
#
loop_
_entity_poly.entity_id
_entity_poly.type
_entity_poly.pdbx_seq_one_letter_code
_entity_poly.pdbx_strand_id
1 'polypeptide(L)' 'MFTYTAKIYFDNIEINQSSGNNLDSLFIWMLTQQKGEFGNYNGQITNNKTHLIEKEFRTSSY' A
#
# COMPACT_ATOMS: atom_id res chain seq x y z
N MET A 1 7.89 -7.59 15.63
CA MET A 1 8.54 -6.99 14.44
C MET A 1 7.68 -7.34 13.24
N PHE A 2 7.21 -6.34 12.50
CA PHE A 2 6.32 -6.58 11.35
C PHE A 2 7.13 -7.02 10.14
N THR A 3 6.65 -8.02 9.40
CA THR A 3 7.40 -8.54 8.24
C THR A 3 7.21 -7.65 7.00
N TYR A 4 6.07 -6.99 6.90
CA TYR A 4 5.70 -6.18 5.75
C TYR A 4 5.15 -4.83 6.22
N THR A 5 5.37 -3.81 5.39
CA THR A 5 4.88 -2.44 5.56
C THR A 5 4.17 -2.02 4.28
N ALA A 6 2.86 -1.83 4.38
CA ALA A 6 2.02 -1.22 3.38
C ALA A 6 2.07 0.30 3.51
N LYS A 7 2.26 1.00 2.40
CA LYS A 7 2.21 2.45 2.31
C LYS A 7 1.31 2.84 1.14
N ILE A 8 0.51 3.88 1.35
CA ILE A 8 -0.40 4.43 0.36
C ILE A 8 -0.03 5.88 0.18
N TYR A 9 0.16 6.23 -1.09
CA TYR A 9 0.45 7.56 -1.55
C TYR A 9 -0.73 8.05 -2.36
N PHE A 10 -1.10 9.29 -2.13
CA PHE A 10 -1.99 10.04 -3.01
C PHE A 10 -1.15 11.07 -3.74
N ASP A 11 -1.10 10.96 -5.06
CA ASP A 11 -0.23 11.74 -5.94
C ASP A 11 1.26 11.50 -5.61
N ASN A 12 1.81 12.27 -4.66
CA ASN A 12 3.18 12.18 -4.16
C ASN A 12 3.27 12.23 -2.62
N ILE A 13 2.13 12.19 -1.92
CA ILE A 13 2.04 12.36 -0.47
C ILE A 13 1.66 11.02 0.16
N GLU A 14 2.43 10.55 1.14
CA GLU A 14 2.04 9.40 1.96
C GLU A 14 0.82 9.79 2.79
N ILE A 15 -0.33 9.18 2.51
CA ILE A 15 -1.59 9.45 3.20
C ILE A 15 -1.88 8.41 4.29
N ASN A 16 -1.35 7.20 4.13
CA ASN A 16 -1.65 6.09 5.02
C ASN A 16 -0.54 5.05 5.00
N GLN A 17 -0.28 4.44 6.16
CA GLN A 17 0.64 3.32 6.29
C GLN A 17 0.10 2.28 7.26
N SER A 18 0.40 1.02 7.00
CA SER A 18 0.04 -0.10 7.86
C SER A 18 1.14 -1.14 7.86
N SER A 19 1.38 -1.77 9.01
CA SER A 19 2.42 -2.78 9.17
C SER A 19 1.79 -4.09 9.61
N GLY A 20 2.27 -5.20 9.05
CA GLY A 20 1.67 -6.50 9.29
C GLY A 20 2.62 -7.65 8.95
N ASN A 21 2.25 -8.85 9.39
CA ASN A 21 3.00 -10.06 9.04
C ASN A 21 2.39 -10.79 7.85
N ASN A 22 1.16 -10.43 7.47
CA ASN A 22 0.44 -11.10 6.40
C ASN A 22 0.27 -10.15 5.22
N LEU A 23 0.89 -10.50 4.10
CA LEU A 23 0.90 -9.69 2.88
C LEU A 23 -0.51 -9.53 2.30
N ASP A 24 -1.31 -10.60 2.27
CA ASP A 24 -2.69 -10.54 1.77
C ASP A 24 -3.59 -9.64 2.61
N SER A 25 -3.47 -9.68 3.94
CA SER A 25 -4.24 -8.79 4.82
C SER A 25 -3.88 -7.32 4.59
N LEU A 26 -2.59 -7.03 4.41
CA LEU A 26 -2.13 -5.68 4.07
C LEU A 26 -2.62 -5.25 2.69
N PHE A 27 -2.60 -6.16 1.71
CA PHE A 27 -3.07 -5.87 0.35
C PHE A 27 -4.58 -5.59 0.33
N ILE A 28 -5.39 -6.41 1.03
CA ILE A 28 -6.84 -6.18 1.18
C ILE A 28 -7.08 -4.83 1.87
N TRP A 29 -6.38 -4.54 2.98
CA TRP A 29 -6.48 -3.24 3.65
C TRP A 29 -6.16 -2.07 2.71
N MET A 30 -5.15 -2.23 1.85
CA MET A 30 -4.74 -1.20 0.91
C MET A 30 -5.79 -0.97 -0.17
N LEU A 31 -6.48 -2.04 -0.63
CA LEU A 31 -7.62 -1.95 -1.53
C LEU A 31 -8.88 -1.36 -0.88
N THR A 32 -9.09 -1.57 0.43
CA THR A 32 -10.22 -0.97 1.12
C THR A 32 -10.04 0.54 1.29
N GLN A 33 -8.81 1.05 1.32
CA GLN A 33 -8.55 2.49 1.36
C GLN A 33 -8.94 3.21 0.05
N GLN A 34 -8.97 2.51 -1.10
CA GLN A 34 -9.43 3.10 -2.37
C GLN A 34 -10.95 3.30 -2.46
N LYS A 35 -11.75 2.67 -1.58
CA LYS A 35 -13.21 2.75 -1.65
C LYS A 35 -13.70 4.12 -1.18
N GLY A 36 -13.76 5.08 -2.09
CA GLY A 36 -14.48 6.34 -1.90
C GLY A 36 -13.87 7.55 -2.61
N GLU A 37 -12.62 7.48 -3.03
CA GLU A 37 -11.91 8.63 -3.57
C GLU A 37 -11.38 8.35 -4.98
N PHE A 38 -11.73 9.24 -5.92
CA PHE A 38 -11.20 9.25 -7.28
C PHE A 38 -9.91 10.08 -7.29
N GLY A 39 -8.80 9.49 -7.75
CA GLY A 39 -7.53 10.20 -7.88
C GLY A 39 -6.34 9.24 -8.09
N ASN A 40 -5.12 9.80 -8.09
CA ASN A 40 -3.88 9.05 -8.30
C ASN A 40 -3.45 8.34 -7.00
N TYR A 41 -4.10 7.23 -6.66
CA TYR A 41 -3.65 6.38 -5.54
C TYR A 41 -2.57 5.43 -6.01
N ASN A 42 -1.46 5.46 -5.29
CA ASN A 42 -0.36 4.52 -5.44
C ASN A 42 -0.22 3.78 -4.11
N GLY A 43 -0.10 2.46 -4.16
CA GLY A 43 0.10 1.62 -2.98
C GLY A 43 1.34 0.77 -3.16
N GLN A 44 2.16 0.62 -2.13
CA GLN A 44 3.28 -0.31 -2.13
C GLN A 44 3.37 -1.08 -0.81
N ILE A 45 3.66 -2.38 -0.90
CA ILE A 45 3.98 -3.25 0.23
C ILE A 45 5.46 -3.57 0.16
N THR A 46 6.21 -3.11 1.13
CA THR A 46 7.64 -3.40 1.28
C THR A 46 7.84 -4.47 2.35
N ASN A 47 8.67 -5.47 2.07
CA ASN A 47 9.10 -6.45 3.03
C ASN A 47 10.23 -5.87 3.90
N ASN A 48 10.03 -5.77 5.20
CA ASN A 48 11.01 -5.21 6.13
C ASN A 48 12.26 -6.10 6.31
N LYS A 49 12.19 -7.38 5.93
CA LYS A 49 13.34 -8.29 6.01
C LYS A 49 14.29 -8.13 4.83
N THR A 50 13.74 -8.03 3.61
CA THR A 50 14.52 -7.95 2.37
C THR A 50 14.63 -6.53 1.83
N HIS A 51 13.84 -5.60 2.37
CA HIS A 51 13.64 -4.24 1.85
C HIS A 51 13.15 -4.20 0.39
N LEU A 52 12.53 -5.28 -0.09
CA LEU A 52 11.98 -5.38 -1.45
C LEU A 52 10.50 -5.02 -1.46
N ILE A 53 10.03 -4.44 -2.56
CA ILE A 53 8.61 -4.21 -2.81
C ILE A 53 8.01 -5.52 -3.32
N GLU A 54 7.12 -6.11 -2.53
CA GLU A 54 6.49 -7.40 -2.86
C GLU A 54 5.22 -7.20 -3.68
N LYS A 55 4.53 -6.08 -3.45
CA LYS A 55 3.34 -5.69 -4.21
C LYS A 55 3.30 -4.19 -4.35
N GLU A 56 2.90 -3.73 -5.53
CA GLU A 56 2.54 -2.34 -5.76
C GLU A 56 1.26 -2.30 -6.59
N PHE A 57 0.49 -1.21 -6.42
CA PHE A 57 -0.58 -0.87 -7.33
C PHE A 57 -0.52 0.62 -7.63
N ARG A 58 -0.97 0.97 -8.82
CA ARG A 58 -1.18 2.35 -9.22
C ARG A 58 -2.54 2.45 -9.88
N THR A 59 -3.44 3.21 -9.28
CA THR A 59 -4.68 3.60 -9.96
C THR A 59 -4.41 4.96 -10.59
N SER A 60 -4.15 4.98 -11.88
CA SER A 60 -4.17 6.21 -12.67
C SER A 60 -5.52 6.26 -13.36
N SER A 61 -6.40 7.11 -12.85
CA SER A 61 -7.64 7.44 -13.55
C SER A 61 -7.27 8.39 -14.68
N TYR A 62 -7.35 7.90 -15.92
CA TYR A 62 -7.16 8.67 -17.16
C TYR A 62 -8.45 9.39 -17.55
#